data_AF-H0A729-F1
#
_entry.id   AF-H0A729-F1
#
_cell.length_a   1.000
_cell.length_b   1.000
_cell.length_c   1.000
_cell.angle_alpha   90.00
_cell.angle_beta   90.00
_cell.angle_gamma   90.00
#
_symmetry.space_group_name_H-M   'P 1'
#
loop_
_entity.id
_entity.type
_entity.pdbx_description
1 polymer ?
#
loop_
_entity_poly.entity_id
_entity_poly.type
_entity_poly.pdbx_seq_one_letter_code
_entity_poly.pdbx_strand_id
1 'polypeptide(L)'
;MAMDDAAAELAAEFGGPGPEDVANGVAVLAASLLAQANTLACTAAALRKSDTDHEGAIEAAAARASLALAMAQALSEAGPAARPGLIRAAADALDVSVPGAITQLRAAALALPTDDASARIAAAQIAQDIAQGLS
;
A
#
# COMPACT_ATOMS: atom_id res chain seq x y z
N MET A 1 -4.63 14.18 23.40
CA MET A 1 -5.95 14.84 23.25
C MET A 1 -5.88 16.18 22.51
N ALA A 2 -4.80 16.96 22.57
CA ALA A 2 -4.74 18.27 21.87
C ALA A 2 -4.40 18.23 20.36
N MET A 3 -3.77 17.16 19.86
CA MET A 3 -3.40 17.03 18.44
C MET A 3 -4.56 16.54 17.55
N ASP A 4 -5.44 15.67 18.09
CA ASP A 4 -6.59 15.16 17.34
C ASP A 4 -7.66 16.26 17.13
N ASP A 5 -7.86 17.15 18.11
CA ASP A 5 -8.75 18.31 17.98
C ASP A 5 -8.25 19.30 16.92
N ALA A 6 -6.94 19.57 16.88
CA ALA A 6 -6.35 20.47 15.88
C ALA A 6 -6.45 19.91 14.45
N ALA A 7 -6.31 18.60 14.28
CA ALA A 7 -6.49 17.95 12.97
C ALA A 7 -7.96 17.98 12.52
N ALA A 8 -8.90 17.78 13.44
CA ALA A 8 -10.33 17.87 13.17
C ALA A 8 -10.77 19.31 12.82
N GLU A 9 -10.22 20.31 13.51
CA GLU A 9 -10.50 21.74 13.27
C GLU A 9 -9.93 22.20 11.92
N LEU A 10 -8.72 21.78 11.56
CA LEU A 10 -8.11 22.06 10.25
C LEU A 10 -8.86 21.37 9.10
N ALA A 11 -9.34 20.14 9.31
CA ALA A 11 -10.18 19.43 8.34
C ALA A 11 -11.55 20.11 8.16
N ALA A 12 -12.09 20.74 9.21
CA ALA A 12 -13.32 21.52 9.15
C ALA A 12 -13.12 22.89 8.47
N GLU A 13 -11.93 23.49 8.61
CA GLU A 13 -11.59 24.79 8.01
C GLU A 13 -11.22 24.69 6.52
N PHE A 14 -10.52 23.63 6.11
CA PHE A 14 -10.02 23.47 4.73
C PHE A 14 -10.80 22.43 3.90
N GLY A 15 -11.65 21.62 4.52
CA GLY A 15 -12.37 20.52 3.87
C GLY A 15 -11.42 19.36 3.54
N GLY A 16 -11.62 18.21 4.16
CA GLY A 16 -10.89 16.98 3.79
C GLY A 16 -11.14 16.57 2.33
N PRO A 17 -10.38 15.59 1.81
CA PRO A 17 -10.56 15.10 0.44
C PRO A 17 -12.01 14.68 0.18
N GLY A 18 -12.56 15.13 -0.94
CA GLY A 18 -13.91 14.78 -1.37
C GLY A 18 -14.00 13.33 -1.85
N PRO A 19 -15.21 12.84 -2.15
CA PRO A 19 -15.41 11.46 -2.62
C PRO A 19 -14.61 11.12 -3.90
N GLU A 20 -14.44 12.09 -4.79
CA GLU A 20 -13.65 11.93 -6.01
C GLU A 20 -12.14 11.85 -5.71
N ASP A 21 -11.64 12.66 -4.77
CA ASP A 21 -10.25 12.60 -4.30
C ASP A 21 -9.95 11.25 -3.64
N VAL A 22 -10.91 10.68 -2.92
CA VAL A 22 -10.81 9.34 -2.33
C VAL A 22 -10.76 8.27 -3.42
N ALA A 23 -11.62 8.33 -4.42
CA ALA A 23 -11.60 7.39 -5.54
C ALA A 23 -10.27 7.47 -6.31
N ASN A 24 -9.80 8.69 -6.60
CA ASN A 24 -8.51 8.94 -7.22
C ASN A 24 -7.37 8.42 -6.34
N GLY A 25 -7.43 8.68 -5.03
CA GLY A 25 -6.49 8.20 -4.01
C GLY A 25 -6.36 6.67 -4.01
N VAL A 26 -7.48 5.95 -4.06
CA VAL A 26 -7.48 4.47 -4.20
C VAL A 26 -6.80 4.05 -5.50
N ALA A 27 -7.15 4.68 -6.62
CA ALA A 27 -6.61 4.32 -7.93
C ALA A 27 -5.10 4.55 -8.01
N VAL A 28 -4.59 5.69 -7.52
CA VAL A 28 -3.15 6.01 -7.54
C VAL A 28 -2.36 5.14 -6.57
N LEU A 29 -2.94 4.79 -5.42
CA LEU A 29 -2.31 3.87 -4.46
C LEU A 29 -2.22 2.45 -5.04
N ALA A 30 -3.29 1.96 -5.66
CA ALA A 30 -3.28 0.69 -6.36
C ALA A 30 -2.26 0.68 -7.50
N ALA A 31 -2.18 1.75 -8.29
CA ALA A 31 -1.17 1.90 -9.35
C ALA A 31 0.27 1.88 -8.79
N SER A 32 0.52 2.55 -7.66
CA SER A 32 1.83 2.52 -7.00
C SER A 32 2.20 1.11 -6.51
N LEU A 33 1.24 0.37 -5.93
CA LEU A 33 1.44 -1.02 -5.53
C LEU A 33 1.72 -1.93 -6.74
N LEU A 34 1.03 -1.75 -7.86
CA LEU A 34 1.31 -2.48 -9.10
C LEU A 34 2.73 -2.17 -9.62
N ALA A 35 3.19 -0.92 -9.56
CA ALA A 35 4.55 -0.54 -9.92
C ALA A 35 5.60 -1.19 -8.99
N GLN A 36 5.32 -1.24 -7.69
CA GLN A 36 6.18 -1.96 -6.73
C GLN A 36 6.23 -3.46 -7.05
N ALA A 37 5.07 -4.09 -7.31
CA ALA A 37 5.00 -5.50 -7.65
C ALA A 37 5.85 -5.83 -8.90
N ASN A 38 5.72 -5.02 -9.94
CA ASN A 38 6.52 -5.15 -11.16
C ASN A 38 8.02 -5.00 -10.87
N THR A 39 8.39 -3.99 -10.08
CA THR A 39 9.80 -3.75 -9.71
C THR A 39 10.39 -4.95 -8.98
N LEU A 40 9.69 -5.47 -7.97
CA LEU A 40 10.13 -6.63 -7.18
C LEU A 40 10.21 -7.91 -8.01
N ALA A 41 9.23 -8.14 -8.90
CA ALA A 41 9.26 -9.27 -9.84
C ALA A 41 10.44 -9.18 -10.81
N CYS A 42 10.74 -7.98 -11.33
CA CYS A 42 11.93 -7.74 -12.14
C CYS A 42 13.23 -7.97 -11.36
N THR A 43 13.30 -7.55 -10.10
CA THR A 43 14.45 -7.83 -9.22
C THR A 43 14.64 -9.34 -9.02
N ALA A 44 13.58 -10.08 -8.71
CA ALA A 44 13.64 -11.54 -8.57
C ALA A 44 14.13 -12.21 -9.87
N ALA A 45 13.63 -11.76 -11.02
CA ALA A 45 14.05 -12.27 -12.33
C ALA A 45 15.50 -11.92 -12.67
N ALA A 46 16.00 -10.75 -12.27
CA ALA A 46 17.38 -10.34 -12.46
C ALA A 46 18.34 -11.15 -11.56
N LEU A 47 17.99 -11.35 -10.29
CA LEU A 47 18.76 -12.18 -9.35
C LEU A 47 18.87 -13.62 -9.84
N ARG A 48 17.77 -14.20 -10.36
CA ARG A 48 17.75 -15.55 -10.93
C ARG A 48 18.68 -15.71 -12.15
N LYS A 49 18.97 -14.63 -12.87
CA LYS A 49 19.90 -14.64 -14.02
C LYS A 49 21.35 -14.37 -13.62
N SER A 50 21.61 -14.02 -12.37
CA SER A 50 22.96 -13.71 -11.91
C SER A 50 23.72 -14.97 -11.52
N ASP A 51 25.06 -14.95 -11.64
CA ASP A 51 25.95 -16.10 -11.37
C ASP A 51 26.23 -16.32 -9.88
N THR A 52 25.34 -15.85 -9.00
CA THR A 52 25.47 -16.00 -7.53
C THR A 52 24.23 -16.67 -6.95
N ASP A 53 24.40 -17.42 -5.86
CA ASP A 53 23.28 -18.02 -5.13
C ASP A 53 22.52 -16.95 -4.34
N HIS A 54 21.29 -16.65 -4.80
CA HIS A 54 20.40 -15.64 -4.23
C HIS A 54 19.01 -16.22 -3.90
N GLU A 55 18.88 -17.53 -3.67
CA GLU A 55 17.56 -18.19 -3.59
C GLU A 55 16.62 -17.51 -2.59
N GLY A 56 17.09 -17.23 -1.37
CA GLY A 56 16.29 -16.55 -0.36
C GLY A 56 15.90 -15.10 -0.73
N ALA A 57 16.75 -14.38 -1.47
CA ALA A 57 16.43 -13.03 -1.94
C ALA A 57 15.41 -13.06 -3.11
N ILE A 58 15.49 -14.07 -3.97
CA ILE A 58 14.52 -14.32 -5.05
C ILE A 58 13.15 -14.62 -4.46
N GLU A 59 13.08 -15.53 -3.48
CA GLU A 59 11.83 -15.89 -2.80
C GLU A 59 11.22 -14.69 -2.06
N ALA A 60 12.03 -13.95 -1.30
CA ALA A 60 11.57 -12.76 -0.60
C ALA A 60 11.04 -11.69 -1.58
N ALA A 61 11.73 -11.44 -2.69
CA ALA A 61 11.28 -10.48 -3.70
C ALA A 61 9.98 -10.94 -4.38
N ALA A 62 9.84 -12.24 -4.67
CA ALA A 62 8.62 -12.80 -5.25
C ALA A 62 7.43 -12.71 -4.28
N ALA A 63 7.61 -13.08 -3.01
CA ALA A 63 6.57 -12.96 -1.99
C ALA A 63 6.11 -11.51 -1.81
N ARG A 64 7.06 -10.57 -1.79
CA ARG A 64 6.76 -9.13 -1.72
C ARG A 64 6.03 -8.62 -2.97
N ALA A 65 6.38 -9.12 -4.15
CA ALA A 65 5.68 -8.78 -5.39
C ALA A 65 4.23 -9.28 -5.37
N SER A 66 4.02 -10.52 -4.96
CA SER A 66 2.69 -11.11 -4.80
C SER A 66 1.85 -10.38 -3.76
N LEU A 67 2.46 -9.95 -2.65
CA LEU A 67 1.76 -9.17 -1.63
C LEU A 67 1.32 -7.80 -2.16
N ALA A 68 2.16 -7.10 -2.92
CA ALA A 68 1.79 -5.84 -3.56
C ALA A 68 0.61 -6.01 -4.52
N LEU A 69 0.60 -7.09 -5.32
CA LEU A 69 -0.53 -7.43 -6.18
C LEU A 69 -1.82 -7.66 -5.39
N ALA A 70 -1.75 -8.45 -4.31
CA ALA A 70 -2.91 -8.71 -3.45
C ALA A 70 -3.43 -7.44 -2.77
N MET A 71 -2.55 -6.54 -2.32
CA MET A 71 -2.94 -5.23 -1.78
C MET A 71 -3.63 -4.36 -2.83
N ALA A 72 -3.11 -4.32 -4.06
CA ALA A 72 -3.74 -3.58 -5.16
C ALA A 72 -5.15 -4.12 -5.48
N GLN A 73 -5.31 -5.45 -5.53
CA GLN A 73 -6.60 -6.10 -5.73
C GLN A 73 -7.58 -5.77 -4.59
N ALA A 74 -7.12 -5.84 -3.33
CA ALA A 74 -7.95 -5.49 -2.18
C ALA A 74 -8.42 -4.01 -2.24
N LEU A 75 -7.58 -3.10 -2.70
CA LEU A 75 -7.96 -1.70 -2.87
C LEU A 75 -9.04 -1.51 -3.96
N SER A 76 -8.88 -2.21 -5.09
CA SER A 76 -9.76 -2.08 -6.26
C SER A 76 -11.10 -2.79 -6.09
N GLU A 77 -11.14 -3.93 -5.41
CA GLU A 77 -12.31 -4.83 -5.42
C GLU A 77 -13.05 -4.87 -4.09
N ALA A 78 -12.35 -4.61 -2.96
CA ALA A 78 -12.95 -4.73 -1.65
C ALA A 78 -13.39 -3.38 -1.07
N GLY A 79 -14.53 -3.40 -0.38
CA GLY A 79 -14.98 -2.27 0.43
C GLY A 79 -13.97 -1.94 1.54
N PRO A 80 -13.90 -0.68 2.02
CA PRO A 80 -12.86 -0.22 2.94
C PRO A 80 -12.67 -1.11 4.19
N ALA A 81 -13.77 -1.56 4.81
CA ALA A 81 -13.75 -2.38 6.01
C ALA A 81 -13.14 -3.78 5.81
N ALA A 82 -13.15 -4.32 4.59
CA ALA A 82 -12.63 -5.67 4.31
C ALA A 82 -11.14 -5.68 3.96
N ARG A 83 -10.57 -4.54 3.55
CA ARG A 83 -9.19 -4.42 3.05
C ARG A 83 -8.14 -4.94 4.04
N PRO A 84 -8.17 -4.58 5.35
CA PRO A 84 -7.13 -5.04 6.29
C PRO A 84 -7.15 -6.56 6.45
N GLY A 85 -8.32 -7.18 6.52
CA GLY A 85 -8.47 -8.64 6.65
C GLY A 85 -7.94 -9.39 5.43
N LEU A 86 -8.23 -8.91 4.22
CA LEU A 86 -7.71 -9.50 2.98
C LEU A 86 -6.19 -9.35 2.87
N ILE A 87 -5.65 -8.18 3.22
CA ILE A 87 -4.21 -7.92 3.19
C ILE A 87 -3.50 -8.79 4.23
N ARG A 88 -4.08 -8.96 5.42
CA ARG A 88 -3.53 -9.86 6.45
C ARG A 88 -3.50 -11.30 5.97
N ALA A 89 -4.60 -11.80 5.42
CA ALA A 89 -4.67 -13.15 4.89
C ALA A 89 -3.64 -13.40 3.77
N ALA A 90 -3.44 -12.41 2.89
CA ALA A 90 -2.41 -12.48 1.85
C ALA A 90 -0.99 -12.47 2.45
N ALA A 91 -0.74 -11.63 3.45
CA ALA A 91 0.56 -11.56 4.12
C ALA A 91 0.89 -12.89 4.83
N ASP A 92 -0.08 -13.49 5.54
CA ASP A 92 0.06 -14.79 6.20
C ASP A 92 0.33 -15.91 5.18
N ALA A 93 -0.39 -15.91 4.05
CA ALA A 93 -0.21 -16.91 2.99
C ALA A 93 1.16 -16.82 2.28
N LEU A 94 1.80 -15.65 2.32
CA LEU A 94 3.08 -15.37 1.67
C LEU A 94 4.25 -15.34 2.66
N ASP A 95 4.01 -15.68 3.93
CA ASP A 95 4.98 -15.59 5.03
C ASP A 95 5.62 -14.19 5.16
N VAL A 96 4.83 -13.15 4.89
CA VAL A 96 5.25 -11.76 5.08
C VAL A 96 4.71 -11.26 6.42
N SER A 97 5.60 -10.79 7.28
CA SER A 97 5.19 -10.23 8.57
C SER A 97 4.26 -9.02 8.42
N VAL A 98 3.30 -8.86 9.34
CA VAL A 98 2.39 -7.71 9.37
C VAL A 98 3.14 -6.36 9.36
N PRO A 99 4.20 -6.15 10.17
CA PRO A 99 5.01 -4.93 10.06
C PRO A 99 5.62 -4.76 8.66
N GLY A 100 6.05 -5.86 8.04
CA GLY A 100 6.53 -5.86 6.66
C GLY A 100 5.46 -5.41 5.67
N ALA A 101 4.24 -5.91 5.77
CA ALA A 101 3.12 -5.50 4.94
C ALA A 101 2.79 -4.01 5.11
N ILE A 102 2.77 -3.52 6.36
CA ILE A 102 2.55 -2.10 6.68
C ILE A 102 3.64 -1.22 6.07
N THR A 103 4.92 -1.60 6.20
CA THR A 103 6.04 -0.85 5.61
C THR A 103 5.91 -0.74 4.10
N GLN A 104 5.51 -1.83 3.44
CA GLN A 104 5.35 -1.86 1.99
C GLN A 104 4.18 -0.98 1.52
N LEU A 105 3.03 -1.06 2.20
CA LEU A 105 1.88 -0.19 1.94
C LEU A 105 2.23 1.30 2.11
N ARG A 106 2.95 1.65 3.18
CA ARG A 106 3.43 3.02 3.42
C ARG A 106 4.41 3.48 2.35
N ALA A 107 5.31 2.60 1.90
CA ALA A 107 6.21 2.92 0.80
C ALA A 107 5.44 3.22 -0.50
N ALA A 108 4.31 2.55 -0.76
CA ALA A 108 3.48 2.82 -1.93
C ALA A 108 2.79 4.19 -1.82
N ALA A 109 2.27 4.51 -0.64
CA ALA A 109 1.65 5.80 -0.36
C ALA A 109 2.63 6.99 -0.47
N LEU A 110 3.96 6.75 -0.38
CA LEU A 110 4.98 7.78 -0.57
C LEU A 110 5.43 7.93 -2.04
N ALA A 111 5.22 6.91 -2.87
CA ALA A 111 5.68 6.85 -4.25
C ALA A 111 4.50 6.94 -5.24
N LEU A 112 3.55 7.83 -4.97
CA LEU A 112 2.32 7.94 -5.76
C LEU A 112 2.61 8.63 -7.11
N PRO A 113 2.13 8.09 -8.23
CA PRO A 113 2.33 8.65 -9.57
C PRO A 113 1.30 9.74 -9.88
N THR A 114 1.13 10.72 -8.99
CA THR A 114 0.18 11.83 -9.18
C THR A 114 0.71 13.14 -8.60
N ASP A 115 0.43 14.24 -9.29
CA ASP A 115 0.71 15.61 -8.83
C ASP A 115 -0.45 16.21 -8.03
N ASP A 116 -1.63 15.57 -8.03
CA ASP A 116 -2.78 16.01 -7.25
C ASP A 116 -2.51 15.87 -5.75
N ALA A 117 -2.56 16.99 -5.03
CA ALA A 117 -2.34 17.02 -3.59
C ALA A 117 -3.48 16.34 -2.81
N SER A 118 -4.73 16.50 -3.24
CA SER A 118 -5.90 15.93 -2.57
C SER A 118 -5.89 14.41 -2.69
N ALA A 119 -5.60 13.88 -3.89
CA ALA A 119 -5.43 12.45 -4.10
C ALA A 119 -4.27 11.85 -3.27
N ARG A 120 -3.16 12.59 -3.09
CA ARG A 120 -2.04 12.15 -2.24
C ARG A 120 -2.42 12.08 -0.77
N ILE A 121 -3.16 13.08 -0.26
CA ILE A 121 -3.67 13.07 1.11
C ILE A 121 -4.64 11.90 1.30
N ALA A 122 -5.57 11.72 0.36
CA ALA A 122 -6.54 10.62 0.41
C ALA A 122 -5.85 9.24 0.40
N ALA A 123 -4.86 9.03 -0.48
CA ALA A 123 -4.08 7.80 -0.54
C ALA A 123 -3.31 7.54 0.77
N ALA A 124 -2.72 8.58 1.37
CA ALA A 124 -2.04 8.47 2.66
C ALA A 124 -3.01 8.11 3.80
N GLN A 125 -4.21 8.70 3.82
CA GLN A 125 -5.27 8.35 4.78
C GLN A 125 -5.71 6.90 4.61
N ILE A 126 -6.00 6.46 3.38
CA ILE A 126 -6.39 5.07 3.08
C ILE A 126 -5.30 4.09 3.55
N ALA A 127 -4.03 4.38 3.26
CA ALA A 127 -2.92 3.54 3.68
C ALA A 127 -2.79 3.48 5.22
N GLN A 128 -3.04 4.59 5.91
CA GLN A 128 -3.03 4.68 7.36
C GLN A 128 -4.18 3.90 8.00
N ASP A 129 -5.40 4.02 7.47
CA ASP A 129 -6.59 3.29 7.94
C ASP A 129 -6.38 1.78 7.81
N ILE A 130 -5.83 1.34 6.67
CA ILE A 130 -5.48 -0.07 6.47
C ILE A 130 -4.42 -0.51 7.48
N ALA A 131 -3.37 0.29 7.69
CA ALA A 131 -2.31 -0.04 8.63
C ALA A 131 -2.82 -0.16 10.08
N GLN A 132 -3.78 0.68 10.48
CA GLN A 132 -4.46 0.59 11.78
C GLN A 132 -5.36 -0.65 11.88
N GLY A 133 -6.02 -1.04 10.79
CA GLY A 133 -6.80 -2.28 10.75
C GLY A 133 -5.96 -3.56 10.74
N LEU A 134 -4.65 -3.45 10.48
CA LEU A 134 -3.70 -4.57 10.48
C LEU A 134 -3.02 -4.78 11.85
N SER A 135 -2.87 -3.72 12.65
CA SER A 135 -2.27 -3.75 13.99
C SER A 135 -3.18 -4.36 15.05
#